data_AF-A0A843YLH9-F1
#
_entry.id   AF-A0A843YLH9-F1
#
_cell.length_a   1.000
_cell.length_b   1.000
_cell.length_c   1.000
_cell.angle_alpha   90.00
_cell.angle_beta   90.00
_cell.angle_gamma   90.00
#
_symmetry.space_group_name_H-M   'P 1'
#
loop_
_entity.id
_entity.type
_entity.pdbx_description
1 polymer ?
#
loop_
_entity_poly.entity_id
_entity_poly.type
_entity_poly.pdbx_seq_one_letter_code
_entity_poly.pdbx_strand_id
1 'polypeptide(L)'
;MEDKAMAVSAFGSDLYRTSELSGGSDLEWRSLEETSASAMTSALQNLQSDNSVLNEHGRTPLHEASAQGFYFLVELLLDHERANQWLNSEDNDGLTAYEHAQLALSETMLACHPEAENPFVLVPFIVKLPYYEQRRPYLRIHELLLNAGADTSLESARGLWLSRCSQSDQDVRRKVEEAADLYSTLTEVSLAVSREKQLKEMEEKVELLRELTQLMPTTTRPTADELEQQIKQLYREEGFEPPLR
;
A
#
# COMPACT_ATOMS: atom_id res chain seq x y z
N MET A 1 -22.12 12.44 18.90
CA MET A 1 -22.19 12.81 17.47
C MET A 1 -21.38 11.77 16.75
N GLU A 2 -22.05 10.77 16.18
CA GLU A 2 -21.39 9.68 15.47
C GLU A 2 -20.78 10.21 14.18
N ASP A 3 -19.48 9.97 14.05
CA ASP A 3 -18.68 10.36 12.90
C ASP A 3 -19.16 9.54 11.68
N LYS A 4 -19.60 10.18 10.61
CA LYS A 4 -20.19 9.47 9.46
C LYS A 4 -19.12 8.89 8.53
N ALA A 5 -17.86 9.33 8.68
CA ALA A 5 -16.68 8.69 8.11
C ALA A 5 -16.31 7.36 8.83
N MET A 6 -17.03 7.01 9.91
CA MET A 6 -16.76 5.83 10.73
C MET A 6 -16.83 4.51 9.95
N ALA A 7 -17.66 4.35 8.91
CA ALA A 7 -17.73 3.07 8.21
C ALA A 7 -16.43 2.71 7.47
N VAL A 8 -15.77 3.72 6.87
CA VAL A 8 -14.48 3.52 6.17
C VAL A 8 -13.36 3.31 7.19
N SER A 9 -13.26 4.15 8.22
CA SER A 9 -12.18 4.04 9.21
C SER A 9 -12.34 2.81 10.12
N ALA A 10 -13.58 2.42 10.44
CA ALA A 10 -13.88 1.19 11.17
C ALA A 10 -13.45 -0.03 10.37
N PHE A 11 -13.75 -0.09 9.07
CA PHE A 11 -13.24 -1.17 8.23
C PHE A 11 -11.71 -1.21 8.20
N GLY A 12 -11.05 -0.06 8.06
CA GLY A 12 -9.58 -0.01 8.11
C GLY A 12 -9.00 -0.51 9.44
N SER A 13 -9.68 -0.21 10.56
CA SER A 13 -9.29 -0.67 11.90
C SER A 13 -9.54 -2.17 12.10
N ASP A 14 -10.69 -2.66 11.65
CA ASP A 14 -11.03 -4.08 11.70
C ASP A 14 -10.13 -4.92 10.80
N LEU A 15 -9.81 -4.40 9.60
CA LEU A 15 -8.86 -5.02 8.70
C LEU A 15 -7.48 -5.12 9.34
N TYR A 16 -6.96 -4.02 9.92
CA TYR A 16 -5.69 -4.04 10.64
C TYR A 16 -5.70 -5.11 11.73
N ARG A 17 -6.74 -5.12 12.59
CA ARG A 17 -6.85 -6.06 13.70
C ARG A 17 -6.91 -7.51 13.24
N THR A 18 -7.73 -7.81 12.23
CA THR A 18 -7.84 -9.17 11.68
C THR A 18 -6.51 -9.62 11.07
N SER A 19 -5.89 -8.76 10.27
CA SER A 19 -4.57 -9.01 9.69
C SER A 19 -3.49 -9.23 10.74
N GLU A 20 -3.47 -8.45 11.81
CA GLU A 20 -2.51 -8.59 12.92
C GLU A 20 -2.70 -9.91 13.69
N LEU A 21 -3.95 -10.35 13.88
CA LEU A 21 -4.27 -11.53 14.70
C LEU A 21 -4.18 -12.86 13.94
N SER A 22 -4.66 -12.92 12.70
CA SER A 22 -4.75 -14.17 11.93
C SER A 22 -3.98 -14.15 10.61
N GLY A 23 -3.39 -13.02 10.22
CA GLY A 23 -2.91 -12.77 8.85
C GLY A 23 -4.04 -12.47 7.85
N GLY A 24 -5.29 -12.72 8.25
CA GLY A 24 -6.47 -12.59 7.42
C GLY A 24 -6.63 -13.70 6.38
N SER A 25 -7.87 -14.08 6.14
CA SER A 25 -8.28 -14.97 5.06
C SER A 25 -9.33 -14.30 4.18
N ASP A 26 -9.47 -14.80 2.95
CA ASP A 26 -10.46 -14.27 2.01
C ASP A 26 -11.90 -14.31 2.56
N LEU A 27 -12.24 -15.32 3.37
CA LEU A 27 -13.54 -15.41 4.03
C LEU A 27 -13.71 -14.34 5.11
N GLU A 28 -12.69 -14.10 5.94
CA GLU A 28 -12.73 -13.05 6.97
C GLU A 28 -12.84 -11.67 6.32
N TRP A 29 -12.07 -11.40 5.28
CA TRP A 29 -12.11 -10.13 4.56
C TRP A 29 -13.45 -9.87 3.90
N ARG A 30 -14.06 -10.86 3.22
CA ARG A 30 -15.41 -10.70 2.66
C ARG A 30 -16.46 -10.39 3.72
N SER A 31 -16.39 -11.06 4.88
CA SER A 31 -17.29 -10.78 6.00
C SER A 31 -17.15 -9.34 6.51
N LEU A 32 -15.92 -8.83 6.60
CA LEU A 32 -15.66 -7.44 6.95
C LEU A 32 -16.19 -6.47 5.87
N GLU A 33 -15.99 -6.80 4.59
CA GLU A 33 -16.47 -5.99 3.45
C GLU A 33 -18.00 -5.87 3.48
N GLU A 34 -18.71 -6.99 3.66
CA GLU A 34 -20.18 -7.03 3.78
C GLU A 34 -20.68 -6.20 4.98
N THR A 35 -20.02 -6.34 6.12
CA THR A 35 -20.35 -5.57 7.34
C THR A 35 -20.17 -4.07 7.12
N SER A 36 -19.05 -3.67 6.52
CA SER A 36 -18.75 -2.27 6.23
C SER A 36 -19.67 -1.69 5.16
N ALA A 37 -19.98 -2.44 4.10
CA ALA A 37 -20.91 -2.01 3.05
C ALA A 37 -22.33 -1.78 3.59
N SER A 38 -22.80 -2.66 4.49
CA SER A 38 -24.10 -2.49 5.17
C SER A 38 -24.12 -1.25 6.07
N ALA A 39 -23.05 -1.05 6.85
CA ALA A 39 -22.89 0.14 7.69
C ALA A 39 -22.83 1.43 6.85
N MET A 40 -22.10 1.41 5.73
CA MET A 40 -22.01 2.55 4.81
C MET A 40 -23.36 2.85 4.16
N THR A 41 -24.08 1.84 3.68
CA THR A 41 -25.44 2.01 3.13
C THR A 41 -26.36 2.70 4.14
N SER A 42 -26.32 2.24 5.39
CA SER A 42 -27.11 2.82 6.47
C SER A 42 -26.70 4.26 6.78
N ALA A 43 -25.40 4.57 6.75
CA ALA A 43 -24.90 5.93 6.95
C ALA A 43 -25.34 6.88 5.83
N LEU A 44 -25.30 6.43 4.57
CA LEU A 44 -25.75 7.16 3.40
C LEU A 44 -27.25 7.45 3.41
N GLN A 45 -28.09 6.50 3.84
CA GLN A 45 -29.53 6.76 3.98
C GLN A 45 -29.85 7.84 5.03
N ASN A 46 -29.00 7.97 6.04
CA ASN A 46 -29.17 8.93 7.14
C ASN A 46 -28.43 10.27 6.89
N LEU A 47 -27.88 10.47 5.69
CA LEU A 47 -27.26 11.71 5.28
C LEU A 47 -28.32 12.74 4.90
N GLN A 48 -28.91 13.41 5.90
CA GLN A 48 -29.72 14.62 5.66
C GLN A 48 -28.88 15.77 5.10
N SER A 49 -29.53 16.70 4.39
CA SER A 49 -28.95 17.71 3.49
C SER A 49 -27.87 18.63 4.08
N ASP A 50 -27.82 18.84 5.40
CA ASP A 50 -26.89 19.80 6.04
C ASP A 50 -25.79 19.18 6.92
N ASN A 51 -25.67 17.84 6.99
CA ASN A 51 -24.59 17.22 7.76
C ASN A 51 -23.30 17.14 6.94
N SER A 52 -22.24 17.79 7.42
CA SER A 52 -20.89 17.62 6.88
C SER A 52 -20.45 16.15 6.99
N VAL A 53 -19.93 15.60 5.90
CA VAL A 53 -19.32 14.26 5.82
C VAL A 53 -17.79 14.31 5.88
N LEU A 54 -17.23 15.50 6.07
CA LEU A 54 -15.79 15.69 6.06
C LEU A 54 -15.22 15.30 7.42
N ASN A 55 -14.11 14.55 7.41
CA ASN A 55 -13.32 14.33 8.61
C ASN A 55 -12.45 15.56 8.94
N GLU A 56 -11.62 15.47 9.99
CA GLU A 56 -10.73 16.56 10.42
C GLU A 56 -9.70 17.01 9.37
N HIS A 57 -9.42 16.17 8.37
CA HIS A 57 -8.54 16.47 7.23
C HIS A 57 -9.30 17.05 6.04
N GLY A 58 -10.59 17.37 6.18
CA GLY A 58 -11.42 17.84 5.07
C GLY A 58 -11.78 16.74 4.08
N ARG A 59 -11.56 15.46 4.42
CA ARG A 59 -11.80 14.34 3.51
C ARG A 59 -13.24 13.86 3.54
N THR A 60 -13.84 13.74 2.37
CA THR A 60 -15.07 12.97 2.15
C THR A 60 -14.83 11.46 2.36
N PRO A 61 -15.89 10.65 2.55
CA PRO A 61 -15.77 9.19 2.56
C PRO A 61 -15.15 8.62 1.28
N LEU A 62 -15.32 9.30 0.13
CA LEU A 62 -14.75 8.87 -1.15
C LEU A 62 -13.22 9.04 -1.16
N HIS A 63 -12.68 10.09 -0.55
CA HIS A 63 -11.22 10.24 -0.35
C HIS A 63 -10.67 9.09 0.49
N GLU A 64 -11.28 8.81 1.64
CA GLU A 64 -10.77 7.79 2.56
C GLU A 64 -10.86 6.38 1.96
N ALA A 65 -11.97 6.05 1.29
CA ALA A 65 -12.10 4.76 0.61
C ALA A 65 -11.08 4.59 -0.52
N SER A 66 -10.81 5.68 -1.26
CA SER A 66 -9.83 5.69 -2.35
C SER A 66 -8.38 5.59 -1.84
N ALA A 67 -8.05 6.32 -0.77
CA ALA A 67 -6.72 6.31 -0.15
C ALA A 67 -6.35 4.96 0.47
N GLN A 68 -7.33 4.26 1.03
CA GLN A 68 -7.14 2.98 1.71
C GLN A 68 -7.26 1.76 0.79
N GLY A 69 -7.69 1.95 -0.46
CA GLY A 69 -7.87 0.86 -1.43
C GLY A 69 -9.15 0.05 -1.23
N PHE A 70 -10.22 0.64 -0.69
CA PHE A 70 -11.49 -0.04 -0.43
C PHE A 70 -12.45 0.11 -1.61
N TYR A 71 -12.13 -0.55 -2.73
CA TYR A 71 -12.84 -0.37 -4.00
C TYR A 71 -14.36 -0.63 -3.90
N PHE A 72 -14.79 -1.56 -3.05
CA PHE A 72 -16.20 -1.88 -2.83
C PHE A 72 -16.97 -0.72 -2.17
N LEU A 73 -16.31 0.06 -1.30
CA LEU A 73 -16.88 1.29 -0.74
C LEU A 73 -16.86 2.42 -1.76
N VAL A 74 -15.82 2.51 -2.60
CA VAL A 74 -15.79 3.48 -3.71
C VAL A 74 -16.97 3.27 -4.65
N GLU A 75 -17.22 2.04 -5.09
CA GLU A 75 -18.36 1.67 -5.94
C GLU A 75 -19.69 2.11 -5.31
N LEU A 76 -19.92 1.77 -4.04
CA LEU A 76 -21.13 2.13 -3.32
C LEU A 76 -21.28 3.65 -3.12
N LEU A 77 -20.19 4.37 -2.88
CA LEU A 77 -20.20 5.83 -2.73
C LEU A 77 -20.47 6.56 -4.04
N LEU A 78 -20.00 6.02 -5.17
CA LEU A 78 -20.23 6.57 -6.51
C LEU A 78 -21.66 6.35 -7.00
N ASP A 79 -22.34 5.31 -6.53
CA ASP A 79 -23.78 5.07 -6.81
C ASP A 79 -24.71 6.01 -6.02
N HIS A 80 -24.18 6.79 -5.08
CA HIS A 80 -24.97 7.70 -4.26
C HIS A 80 -25.27 9.03 -4.98
N GLU A 81 -26.43 9.64 -4.74
CA GLU A 81 -26.86 10.89 -5.39
C GLU A 81 -25.90 12.08 -5.20
N ARG A 82 -25.08 12.04 -4.14
CA ARG A 82 -24.07 13.06 -3.83
C ARG A 82 -22.69 12.77 -4.41
N ALA A 83 -22.50 11.67 -5.13
CA ALA A 83 -21.21 11.28 -5.70
C ALA A 83 -20.54 12.43 -6.47
N ASN A 84 -21.31 13.13 -7.31
CA ASN A 84 -20.81 14.27 -8.10
C ASN A 84 -20.24 15.41 -7.24
N GLN A 85 -20.72 15.60 -6.01
CA GLN A 85 -20.20 16.62 -5.09
C GLN A 85 -18.89 16.19 -4.43
N TRP A 86 -18.65 14.88 -4.31
CA TRP A 86 -17.47 14.32 -3.66
C TRP A 86 -16.36 13.94 -4.64
N LEU A 87 -16.70 13.72 -5.90
CA LEU A 87 -15.81 13.16 -6.91
C LEU A 87 -14.53 14.01 -7.09
N ASN A 88 -14.72 15.32 -7.25
CA ASN A 88 -13.65 16.29 -7.50
C ASN A 88 -13.52 17.32 -6.36
N SER A 89 -14.10 17.04 -5.19
CA SER A 89 -13.82 17.86 -4.01
C SER A 89 -12.37 17.65 -3.58
N GLU A 90 -11.71 18.70 -3.11
CA GLU A 90 -10.37 18.64 -2.55
C GLU A 90 -10.44 18.54 -1.02
N ASP A 91 -9.53 17.77 -0.43
CA ASP A 91 -9.29 17.77 1.01
C ASP A 91 -8.36 18.93 1.45
N ASN A 92 -7.97 18.97 2.73
CA ASN A 92 -7.10 20.04 3.24
C ASN A 92 -5.68 20.01 2.65
N ASP A 93 -5.24 18.88 2.06
CA ASP A 93 -3.98 18.76 1.33
C ASP A 93 -4.12 19.17 -0.15
N GLY A 94 -5.33 19.57 -0.59
CA GLY A 94 -5.63 19.90 -1.98
C GLY A 94 -5.75 18.67 -2.88
N LEU A 95 -5.97 17.47 -2.30
CA LEU A 95 -6.07 16.24 -3.06
C LEU A 95 -7.51 15.84 -3.31
N THR A 96 -7.78 15.33 -4.51
CA THR A 96 -9.03 14.64 -4.85
C THR A 96 -8.99 13.16 -4.46
N ALA A 97 -10.14 12.48 -4.53
CA ALA A 97 -10.19 11.03 -4.33
C ALA A 97 -9.34 10.25 -5.36
N TYR A 98 -9.29 10.72 -6.61
CA TYR A 98 -8.47 10.11 -7.67
C TYR A 98 -6.98 10.24 -7.34
N GLU A 99 -6.54 11.41 -6.90
CA GLU A 99 -5.16 11.63 -6.49
C GLU A 99 -4.73 10.79 -5.29
N HIS A 100 -5.61 10.59 -4.30
CA HIS A 100 -5.36 9.64 -3.21
C HIS A 100 -5.20 8.20 -3.71
N ALA A 101 -6.04 7.77 -4.66
CA ALA A 101 -5.91 6.45 -5.29
C ALA A 101 -4.63 6.31 -6.12
N GLN A 102 -4.11 7.42 -6.66
CA GLN A 102 -2.85 7.43 -7.43
C GLN A 102 -1.62 7.35 -6.53
N LEU A 103 -1.67 8.01 -5.35
CA LEU A 103 -0.65 7.85 -4.33
C LEU A 103 -0.62 6.43 -3.77
N ALA A 104 -1.78 5.80 -3.57
CA ALA A 104 -1.91 4.41 -3.10
C ALA A 104 -0.99 4.07 -1.92
N LEU A 105 -0.96 4.92 -0.89
CA LEU A 105 0.01 4.83 0.21
C LEU A 105 0.00 3.45 0.89
N SER A 106 -1.10 2.70 0.84
CA SER A 106 -1.11 1.32 1.37
C SER A 106 -0.14 0.36 0.65
N GLU A 107 0.23 0.64 -0.59
CA GLU A 107 1.17 -0.15 -1.41
C GLU A 107 2.49 0.60 -1.67
N THR A 108 2.48 1.94 -1.65
CA THR A 108 3.61 2.76 -2.13
C THR A 108 4.49 3.35 -1.02
N MET A 109 4.17 3.14 0.26
CA MET A 109 4.92 3.76 1.36
C MET A 109 6.41 3.37 1.41
N LEU A 110 6.78 2.21 0.88
CA LEU A 110 8.19 1.81 0.73
C LEU A 110 8.97 2.72 -0.23
N ALA A 111 8.34 3.25 -1.28
CA ALA A 111 8.96 4.23 -2.18
C ALA A 111 9.29 5.56 -1.47
N CYS A 112 8.50 5.92 -0.46
CA CYS A 112 8.69 7.13 0.34
C CYS A 112 9.76 6.98 1.44
N HIS A 113 9.87 5.77 2.01
CA HIS A 113 10.78 5.46 3.11
C HIS A 113 11.67 4.25 2.80
N PRO A 114 12.56 4.35 1.78
CA PRO A 114 13.40 3.22 1.38
C PRO A 114 14.34 2.78 2.49
N GLU A 115 14.89 3.72 3.26
CA GLU A 115 15.85 3.45 4.34
C GLU A 115 15.25 3.68 5.73
N ALA A 116 13.95 3.41 5.94
CA ALA A 116 13.30 3.63 7.23
C ALA A 116 14.12 3.07 8.40
N GLU A 117 14.80 3.94 9.16
CA GLU A 117 15.62 3.55 10.33
C GLU A 117 14.76 2.86 11.38
N ASN A 118 13.50 3.30 11.49
CA ASN A 118 12.49 2.68 12.33
C ASN A 118 11.57 1.79 11.48
N PRO A 119 11.75 0.45 11.50
CA PRO A 119 10.90 -0.47 10.74
C PRO A 119 9.43 -0.45 11.18
N PHE A 120 9.12 0.02 12.39
CA PHE A 120 7.74 0.09 12.90
C PHE A 120 6.88 1.12 12.16
N VAL A 121 7.48 2.08 11.44
CA VAL A 121 6.73 3.06 10.61
C VAL A 121 5.95 2.36 9.49
N LEU A 122 6.44 1.21 9.01
CA LEU A 122 5.82 0.47 7.92
C LEU A 122 4.80 -0.58 8.40
N VAL A 123 4.79 -0.93 9.68
CA VAL A 123 3.92 -1.98 10.24
C VAL A 123 2.44 -1.74 9.92
N PRO A 124 1.87 -0.53 10.07
CA PRO A 124 0.46 -0.28 9.72
C PRO A 124 0.10 -0.60 8.27
N PHE A 125 1.08 -0.58 7.37
CA PHE A 125 0.90 -0.87 5.95
C PHE A 125 1.16 -2.35 5.67
N ILE A 126 2.30 -2.89 6.16
CA ILE A 126 2.74 -4.26 5.91
C ILE A 126 1.72 -5.29 6.37
N VAL A 127 1.14 -5.12 7.56
CA VAL A 127 0.18 -6.12 8.09
C VAL A 127 -1.06 -6.25 7.19
N LYS A 128 -1.46 -5.18 6.51
CA LYS A 128 -2.63 -5.18 5.62
C LYS A 128 -2.29 -5.62 4.19
N LEU A 129 -1.02 -5.72 3.80
CA LEU A 129 -0.61 -6.07 2.43
C LEU A 129 -1.30 -7.34 1.87
N PRO A 130 -1.46 -8.44 2.62
CA PRO A 130 -2.12 -9.64 2.11
C PRO A 130 -3.56 -9.42 1.61
N TYR A 131 -4.28 -8.45 2.18
CA TYR A 131 -5.63 -8.08 1.72
C TYR A 131 -5.62 -7.53 0.29
N TYR A 132 -4.59 -6.72 -0.03
CA TYR A 132 -4.47 -6.00 -1.29
C TYR A 132 -3.91 -6.85 -2.43
N GLU A 133 -2.93 -7.72 -2.16
CA GLU A 133 -2.22 -8.52 -3.18
C GLU A 133 -3.15 -9.29 -4.12
N GLN A 134 -4.25 -9.83 -3.58
CA GLN A 134 -5.23 -10.60 -4.37
C GLN A 134 -6.26 -9.72 -5.09
N ARG A 135 -6.47 -8.50 -4.61
CA ARG A 135 -7.57 -7.62 -5.05
C ARG A 135 -7.14 -6.58 -6.08
N ARG A 136 -5.86 -6.15 -6.07
CA ARG A 136 -5.34 -5.03 -6.89
C ARG A 136 -6.29 -3.83 -6.89
N PRO A 137 -6.67 -3.33 -5.71
CA PRO A 137 -7.83 -2.46 -5.57
C PRO A 137 -7.66 -1.11 -6.28
N TYR A 138 -6.44 -0.57 -6.32
CA TYR A 138 -6.21 0.78 -6.83
C TYR A 138 -6.48 0.89 -8.33
N LEU A 139 -6.10 -0.11 -9.12
CA LEU A 139 -6.44 -0.16 -10.55
C LEU A 139 -7.96 -0.13 -10.77
N ARG A 140 -8.70 -0.91 -9.97
CA ARG A 140 -10.18 -0.90 -10.02
C ARG A 140 -10.76 0.43 -9.57
N ILE A 141 -10.19 1.07 -8.55
CA ILE A 141 -10.60 2.40 -8.08
C ILE A 141 -10.35 3.45 -9.16
N HIS A 142 -9.21 3.39 -9.87
CA HIS A 142 -8.91 4.29 -10.99
C HIS A 142 -9.98 4.15 -12.06
N GLU A 143 -10.32 2.92 -12.47
CA GLU A 143 -11.39 2.67 -13.45
C GLU A 143 -12.74 3.24 -12.99
N LEU A 144 -13.13 2.99 -11.73
CA LEU A 144 -14.39 3.49 -11.16
C LEU A 144 -14.45 5.03 -11.19
N LEU A 145 -13.40 5.69 -10.72
CA LEU A 145 -13.32 7.16 -10.66
C LEU A 145 -13.26 7.80 -12.05
N LEU A 146 -12.49 7.22 -12.98
CA LEU A 146 -12.42 7.68 -14.37
C LEU A 146 -13.78 7.56 -15.07
N ASN A 147 -14.48 6.44 -14.87
CA ASN A 147 -15.82 6.24 -15.43
C ASN A 147 -16.86 7.20 -14.83
N ALA A 148 -16.67 7.61 -13.57
CA ALA A 148 -17.48 8.64 -12.93
C ALA A 148 -17.15 10.07 -13.42
N GLY A 149 -16.06 10.26 -14.17
CA GLY A 149 -15.64 11.57 -14.70
C GLY A 149 -14.75 12.36 -13.72
N ALA A 150 -13.92 11.67 -12.94
CA ALA A 150 -12.94 12.32 -12.08
C ALA A 150 -11.95 13.18 -12.88
N ASP A 151 -11.53 14.29 -12.29
CA ASP A 151 -10.35 15.02 -12.76
C ASP A 151 -9.12 14.11 -12.64
N THR A 152 -8.30 14.14 -13.68
CA THR A 152 -7.08 13.32 -13.80
C THR A 152 -5.81 14.11 -13.57
N SER A 153 -5.93 15.37 -13.14
CA SER A 153 -4.80 16.13 -12.63
C SER A 153 -4.12 15.36 -11.49
N LEU A 154 -2.79 15.36 -11.52
CA LEU A 154 -1.93 14.73 -10.53
C LEU A 154 -0.94 15.74 -9.94
N GLU A 155 -1.20 17.05 -10.12
CA GLU A 155 -0.29 18.12 -9.70
C GLU A 155 -0.13 18.12 -8.17
N SER A 156 -1.26 18.14 -7.44
CA SER A 156 -1.26 18.12 -5.98
C SER A 156 -0.69 16.81 -5.45
N ALA A 157 -1.04 15.67 -6.05
CA ALA A 157 -0.49 14.37 -5.68
C ALA A 157 1.05 14.33 -5.79
N ARG A 158 1.61 14.77 -6.93
CA ARG A 158 3.07 14.82 -7.13
C ARG A 158 3.73 15.77 -6.14
N GLY A 159 3.18 16.98 -5.98
CA GLY A 159 3.71 17.97 -5.04
C GLY A 159 3.72 17.46 -3.60
N LEU A 160 2.64 16.80 -3.18
CA LEU A 160 2.54 16.20 -1.85
C LEU A 160 3.58 15.10 -1.64
N TRP A 161 3.71 14.18 -2.61
CA TRP A 161 4.70 13.11 -2.51
C TRP A 161 6.13 13.67 -2.45
N LEU A 162 6.49 14.59 -3.34
CA LEU A 162 7.82 15.19 -3.40
C LEU A 162 8.18 16.00 -2.14
N SER A 163 7.18 16.59 -1.47
CA SER A 163 7.37 17.32 -0.22
C SER A 163 7.51 16.40 1.00
N ARG A 164 6.69 15.34 1.10
CA ARG A 164 6.70 14.41 2.24
C ARG A 164 7.83 13.37 2.16
N CYS A 165 8.18 12.92 0.97
CA CYS A 165 9.20 11.90 0.72
C CYS A 165 10.57 12.54 0.39
N SER A 166 11.02 13.45 1.26
CA SER A 166 12.28 14.20 1.08
C SER A 166 13.54 13.32 1.15
N GLN A 167 13.43 12.14 1.77
CA GLN A 167 14.54 11.21 1.98
C GLN A 167 14.71 10.18 0.85
N SER A 168 13.84 10.17 -0.16
CA SER A 168 14.03 9.32 -1.35
C SER A 168 15.18 9.82 -2.22
N ASP A 169 15.88 8.89 -2.88
CA ASP A 169 17.00 9.19 -3.79
C ASP A 169 16.62 10.18 -4.91
N GLN A 170 17.57 11.00 -5.37
CA GLN A 170 17.33 12.02 -6.40
C GLN A 170 16.78 11.43 -7.71
N ASP A 171 17.22 10.23 -8.10
CA ASP A 171 16.72 9.56 -9.30
C ASP A 171 15.26 9.12 -9.14
N VAL A 172 14.87 8.65 -7.95
CA VAL A 172 13.47 8.33 -7.65
C VAL A 172 12.62 9.59 -7.69
N ARG A 173 13.09 10.68 -7.09
CA ARG A 173 12.38 11.97 -7.10
C ARG A 173 12.17 12.49 -8.52
N ARG A 174 13.19 12.43 -9.37
CA ARG A 174 13.08 12.80 -10.80
C ARG A 174 12.05 11.93 -11.54
N LYS A 175 12.07 10.61 -11.31
CA LYS A 175 11.07 9.69 -11.90
C LYS A 175 9.65 10.08 -11.52
N VAL A 176 9.40 10.43 -10.25
CA VAL A 176 8.07 10.85 -9.78
C VAL A 176 7.66 12.20 -10.35
N GLU A 177 8.59 13.17 -10.44
CA GLU A 177 8.35 14.48 -11.03
C GLU A 177 7.95 14.39 -12.51
N GLU A 178 8.61 13.51 -13.27
CA GLU A 178 8.38 13.30 -14.70
C GLU A 178 7.30 12.23 -15.00
N ALA A 179 6.69 11.63 -13.98
CA ALA A 179 5.78 10.49 -14.12
C ALA A 179 4.51 10.86 -14.91
N ALA A 180 4.33 10.20 -16.06
CA ALA A 180 3.06 10.20 -16.79
C ALA A 180 1.99 9.38 -16.06
N ASP A 181 2.38 8.23 -15.51
CA ASP A 181 1.57 7.39 -14.64
C ASP A 181 2.20 7.37 -13.24
N LEU A 182 1.58 8.09 -12.31
CA LEU A 182 2.10 8.25 -10.95
C LEU A 182 2.02 6.93 -10.17
N TYR A 183 0.89 6.23 -10.23
CA TYR A 183 0.69 4.97 -9.52
C TYR A 183 1.68 3.89 -9.96
N SER A 184 1.83 3.65 -11.26
CA SER A 184 2.80 2.68 -11.78
C SER A 184 4.23 3.04 -11.40
N THR A 185 4.60 4.32 -11.50
CA THR A 185 5.94 4.77 -11.11
C THR A 185 6.22 4.49 -9.63
N LEU A 186 5.28 4.82 -8.74
CA LEU A 186 5.45 4.63 -7.30
C LEU A 186 5.48 3.15 -6.91
N THR A 187 4.64 2.32 -7.51
CA THR A 187 4.62 0.87 -7.23
C THR A 187 5.87 0.17 -7.74
N GLU A 188 6.40 0.56 -8.92
CA GLU A 188 7.69 0.07 -9.42
C GLU A 188 8.85 0.44 -8.50
N VAL A 189 8.87 1.67 -7.99
CA VAL A 189 9.88 2.11 -7.02
C VAL A 189 9.77 1.30 -5.73
N SER A 190 8.57 1.15 -5.17
CA SER A 190 8.34 0.32 -3.98
C SER A 190 8.84 -1.11 -4.16
N LEU A 191 8.57 -1.71 -5.33
CA LEU A 191 9.02 -3.06 -5.66
C LEU A 191 10.54 -3.15 -5.77
N ALA A 192 11.19 -2.16 -6.41
CA ALA A 192 12.64 -2.11 -6.53
C ALA A 192 13.31 -2.01 -5.15
N VAL A 193 12.80 -1.13 -4.28
CA VAL A 193 13.27 -1.00 -2.89
C VAL A 193 13.08 -2.29 -2.11
N SER A 194 11.93 -2.96 -2.25
CA SER A 194 11.67 -4.24 -1.60
C SER A 194 12.64 -5.33 -2.08
N ARG A 195 12.87 -5.42 -3.38
CA ARG A 195 13.83 -6.36 -4.00
C ARG A 195 15.27 -6.11 -3.51
N GLU A 196 15.69 -4.86 -3.41
CA GLU A 196 17.02 -4.49 -2.90
C GLU A 196 17.19 -4.91 -1.44
N LYS A 197 16.19 -4.67 -0.60
CA LYS A 197 16.20 -5.14 0.80
C LYS A 197 16.30 -6.64 0.91
N GLN A 198 15.49 -7.37 0.14
CA GLN A 198 15.52 -8.84 0.11
C GLN A 198 16.89 -9.36 -0.33
N LEU A 199 17.52 -8.71 -1.31
CA LEU A 199 18.87 -9.06 -1.75
C LEU A 199 19.90 -8.83 -0.63
N LYS A 200 19.86 -7.68 0.05
CA LYS A 200 20.77 -7.38 1.16
C LYS A 200 20.61 -8.38 2.32
N GLU A 201 19.37 -8.70 2.70
CA GLU A 201 19.09 -9.73 3.70
C GLU A 201 19.60 -11.11 3.25
N MET A 202 19.51 -11.42 1.95
CA MET A 202 20.07 -12.66 1.39
C MET A 202 21.59 -12.70 1.52
N GLU A 203 22.26 -11.60 1.18
CA GLU A 203 23.71 -11.46 1.30
C GLU A 203 24.18 -11.62 2.75
N GLU A 204 23.47 -11.01 3.71
CA GLU A 204 23.73 -11.16 5.14
C GLU A 204 23.53 -12.62 5.61
N LYS A 205 22.45 -13.30 5.17
CA LYS A 205 22.23 -14.73 5.43
C LYS A 205 23.35 -15.59 4.87
N VAL A 206 23.84 -15.27 3.67
CA VAL A 206 24.93 -16.00 3.01
C VAL A 206 26.24 -15.81 3.77
N GLU A 207 26.55 -14.60 4.23
CA GLU A 207 27.74 -14.35 5.05
C GLU A 207 27.67 -15.13 6.36
N LEU A 208 26.53 -15.08 7.06
CA LEU A 208 26.31 -15.86 8.27
C LEU A 208 26.47 -17.37 8.02
N LEU A 209 25.96 -17.89 6.90
CA LEU A 209 26.14 -19.29 6.52
C LEU A 209 27.62 -19.63 6.33
N ARG A 210 28.41 -18.74 5.72
CA ARG A 210 29.87 -18.92 5.56
C ARG A 210 30.57 -18.95 6.92
N GLU A 211 30.25 -18.02 7.81
CA GLU A 211 30.81 -17.98 9.17
C GLU A 211 30.49 -19.25 9.97
N LEU A 212 29.21 -19.65 10.00
CA LEU A 212 28.78 -20.86 10.69
C LEU A 212 29.48 -22.11 10.15
N THR A 213 29.67 -22.20 8.83
CA THR A 213 30.39 -23.30 8.19
C THR A 213 31.85 -23.40 8.66
N GLN A 214 32.53 -22.27 8.85
CA GLN A 214 33.90 -22.25 9.34
C GLN A 214 34.02 -22.75 10.79
N LEU A 215 32.95 -22.64 11.59
CA LEU A 215 32.89 -23.11 12.97
C LEU A 215 32.53 -24.60 13.08
N MET A 216 32.07 -25.25 12.00
CA MET A 216 31.69 -26.67 12.04
C MET A 216 32.90 -27.59 12.24
N PRO A 217 32.75 -28.72 12.97
CA PRO A 217 33.76 -29.77 13.05
C PRO A 217 34.16 -30.26 11.66
N THR A 218 35.45 -30.57 11.46
CA THR A 218 35.97 -31.02 10.16
C THR A 218 35.31 -32.29 9.64
N THR A 219 34.70 -33.09 10.51
CA THR A 219 33.97 -34.32 10.16
C THR A 219 32.58 -34.07 9.58
N THR A 220 31.98 -32.91 9.83
CA THR A 220 30.63 -32.55 9.37
C THR A 220 30.59 -31.30 8.50
N ARG A 221 31.72 -30.58 8.38
CA ARG A 221 31.84 -29.38 7.58
C ARG A 221 31.66 -29.70 6.08
N PRO A 222 30.75 -29.01 5.37
CA PRO A 222 30.63 -29.16 3.93
C PRO A 222 31.93 -28.72 3.22
N THR A 223 32.20 -29.36 2.08
CA THR A 223 33.26 -28.93 1.16
C THR A 223 32.96 -27.55 0.59
N ALA A 224 33.99 -26.88 0.06
CA ALA A 224 33.83 -25.56 -0.55
C ALA A 224 32.82 -25.57 -1.73
N ASP A 225 32.79 -26.67 -2.49
CA ASP A 225 31.86 -26.85 -3.60
C ASP A 225 30.43 -27.08 -3.11
N GLU A 226 30.24 -27.90 -2.06
CA GLU A 226 28.92 -28.12 -1.45
C GLU A 226 28.35 -26.82 -0.87
N LEU A 227 29.16 -26.04 -0.15
CA LEU A 227 28.76 -24.74 0.37
C LEU A 227 28.37 -23.77 -0.76
N GLU A 228 29.13 -23.76 -1.86
CA GLU A 228 28.82 -22.89 -2.99
C GLU A 228 27.54 -23.31 -3.72
N GLN A 229 27.27 -24.61 -3.84
CA GLN A 229 25.99 -25.08 -4.39
C GLN A 229 24.82 -24.72 -3.49
N GLN A 230 24.97 -24.81 -2.16
CA GLN A 230 23.96 -24.37 -1.20
C GLN A 230 23.67 -22.87 -1.35
N ILE A 231 24.71 -22.04 -1.48
CA ILE A 231 24.54 -20.59 -1.68
C ILE A 231 23.84 -20.30 -3.01
N LYS A 232 24.26 -20.94 -4.11
CA LYS A 232 23.58 -20.79 -5.40
C LYS A 232 22.12 -21.22 -5.34
N GLN A 233 21.81 -22.24 -4.56
CA GLN A 233 20.45 -22.69 -4.35
C GLN A 233 19.62 -21.65 -3.58
N LEU A 234 20.16 -21.08 -2.50
CA LEU A 234 19.50 -20.02 -1.73
C LEU A 234 19.13 -18.81 -2.59
N TYR A 235 20.06 -18.32 -3.42
CA TYR A 235 19.78 -17.22 -4.35
C TYR A 235 18.61 -17.56 -5.30
N ARG A 236 18.61 -18.77 -5.88
CA ARG A 236 17.57 -19.20 -6.82
C ARG A 236 16.20 -19.38 -6.17
N GLU A 237 16.15 -19.95 -4.97
CA GLU A 237 14.91 -20.13 -4.20
C GLU A 237 14.22 -18.81 -3.91
N GLU A 238 15.02 -17.75 -3.76
CA GLU A 238 14.56 -16.40 -3.42
C GLU A 238 14.43 -15.51 -4.67
N GLY A 239 14.59 -16.10 -5.87
CA GLY A 239 14.35 -15.42 -7.14
C GLY A 239 15.44 -14.44 -7.56
N PHE A 240 16.67 -14.63 -7.09
CA PHE A 240 17.86 -13.86 -7.45
C PHE A 240 18.85 -14.68 -8.29
N GLU A 241 19.62 -13.98 -9.12
CA GLU A 241 20.76 -14.59 -9.81
C GLU A 241 21.94 -14.75 -8.82
N PRO A 242 22.55 -15.94 -8.73
CA PRO A 242 23.73 -16.10 -7.88
C PRO A 242 24.91 -15.28 -8.42
N PRO A 243 25.76 -14.71 -7.54
CA PRO A 243 26.91 -13.93 -7.96
C PRO A 243 27.85 -14.74 -8.85
N LEU A 244 28.32 -14.11 -9.93
CA LEU A 244 29.35 -14.67 -10.81
C LEU A 244 30.69 -14.60 -10.09
N ARG A 245 31.29 -15.76 -9.80
CA ARG A 245 32.68 -15.85 -9.31
C ARG A 245 33.67 -15.68 -10.44
#